data_AF-A0A2X4TT00-F1
#
_entry.id   AF-A0A2X4TT00-F1
#
_cell.length_a   1.000
_cell.length_b   1.000
_cell.length_c   1.000
_cell.angle_alpha   90.00
_cell.angle_beta   90.00
_cell.angle_gamma   90.00
#
_symmetry.space_group_name_H-M   'P 1'
#
loop_
_entity.id
_entity.type
_entity.pdbx_description
1 polymer ?
#
loop_
_entity_poly.entity_id
_entity_poly.type
_entity_poly.pdbx_seq_one_letter_code
_entity_poly.pdbx_strand_id
1 'polypeptide(L)'
;MMSQIINSADDIDLADVVVSNSLPIWLSLSQFMPMYPAMLSVQNLVPPYATVKCGEPSPVAGAFCLDEKQNQYQLVSEDVTITVTGLRNAAVEDFLRYVQDYTLSDKAEMGVMNIPVIQDERTTQNELNIIAMRKKVKFKVNYYQQRMRNVARRLITSAIPSIYVEK
;
A
#
# COMPACT_ATOMS: atom_id res chain seq x y z
N MET A 1 -28.17 -1.87 3.10
CA MET A 1 -26.89 -2.48 2.71
C MET A 1 -26.56 -1.90 1.34
N MET A 2 -25.74 -0.84 1.28
CA MET A 2 -25.28 -0.27 0.01
C MET A 2 -24.15 -1.16 -0.50
N SER A 3 -24.21 -1.61 -1.76
CA SER A 3 -23.11 -2.35 -2.37
C SER A 3 -21.98 -1.38 -2.72
N GLN A 4 -20.72 -1.81 -2.60
CA GLN A 4 -19.55 -1.04 -3.05
C GLN A 4 -19.44 -0.94 -4.59
N ILE A 5 -20.53 -1.24 -5.31
CA ILE A 5 -20.57 -1.14 -6.77
C ILE A 5 -20.96 0.30 -7.11
N ILE A 6 -19.96 1.07 -7.52
CA ILE A 6 -20.08 2.48 -7.88
C ILE A 6 -20.48 2.55 -9.36
N ASN A 7 -21.65 3.13 -9.67
CA ASN A 7 -22.11 3.33 -11.05
C ASN A 7 -21.81 4.75 -11.55
N SER A 8 -21.67 5.71 -10.65
CA SER A 8 -21.24 7.09 -10.93
C SER A 8 -20.30 7.64 -9.86
N ALA A 9 -19.53 8.68 -10.17
CA ALA A 9 -18.61 9.31 -9.21
C ALA A 9 -19.31 9.90 -7.97
N ASP A 10 -20.60 10.24 -8.08
CA ASP A 10 -21.40 10.74 -6.96
C ASP A 10 -21.84 9.61 -6.01
N ASP A 11 -21.74 8.35 -6.43
CA ASP A 11 -22.04 7.17 -5.60
C ASP A 11 -20.87 6.78 -4.67
N ILE A 12 -19.77 7.54 -4.72
CA ILE A 12 -18.61 7.29 -3.86
C ILE A 12 -18.97 7.66 -2.42
N ASP A 13 -19.27 6.64 -1.62
CA ASP A 13 -19.48 6.80 -0.19
C ASP A 13 -18.15 7.16 0.51
N LEU A 14 -18.03 8.43 0.90
CA LEU A 14 -16.90 8.94 1.66
C LEU A 14 -17.00 8.63 3.16
N ALA A 15 -18.18 8.19 3.64
CA ALA A 15 -18.51 8.04 5.06
C ALA A 15 -18.39 6.58 5.56
N ASP A 16 -18.56 5.59 4.69
CA ASP A 16 -18.39 4.17 5.03
C ASP A 16 -17.01 3.60 4.60
N VAL A 17 -16.70 2.36 4.97
CA VAL A 17 -15.35 1.76 4.88
C VAL A 17 -14.88 1.62 3.43
N VAL A 18 -13.94 2.48 3.03
CA VAL A 18 -13.35 2.48 1.67
C VAL A 18 -12.24 1.43 1.50
N VAL A 19 -11.51 1.07 2.56
CA VAL A 19 -10.36 0.15 2.46
C VAL A 19 -10.18 -0.69 3.74
N SER A 20 -9.95 -1.99 3.57
CA SER A 20 -9.74 -2.96 4.66
C SER A 20 -8.27 -3.32 4.91
N ASN A 21 -7.35 -2.88 4.06
CA ASN A 21 -5.93 -3.24 4.08
C ASN A 21 -4.98 -2.02 4.23
N SER A 22 -3.68 -2.27 4.35
CA SER A 22 -2.64 -1.25 4.54
C SER A 22 -2.24 -0.48 3.28
N LEU A 23 -2.82 -0.78 2.12
CA LEU A 23 -2.47 -0.18 0.83
C LEU A 23 -2.34 1.36 0.87
N PRO A 24 -3.27 2.11 1.51
CA PRO A 24 -3.18 3.57 1.56
C PRO A 24 -1.87 4.08 2.16
N ILE A 25 -1.36 3.44 3.22
CA ILE A 25 -0.09 3.85 3.83
C ILE A 25 1.04 3.72 2.81
N TRP A 26 1.13 2.58 2.14
CA TRP A 26 2.20 2.33 1.18
C TRP A 26 2.16 3.29 0.00
N LEU A 27 0.97 3.68 -0.47
CA LEU A 27 0.83 4.69 -1.52
C LEU A 27 1.33 6.07 -1.08
N SER A 28 1.29 6.38 0.22
CA SER A 28 1.83 7.63 0.77
C SER A 28 3.36 7.62 0.96
N LEU A 29 3.99 6.44 1.00
CA LEU A 29 5.43 6.26 1.20
C LEU A 29 6.21 6.33 -0.12
N SER A 30 5.93 7.36 -0.93
CA SER A 30 6.41 7.49 -2.31
C SER A 30 7.66 8.35 -2.50
N GLN A 31 8.45 8.59 -1.44
CA GLN A 31 9.59 9.50 -1.48
C GLN A 31 10.68 9.07 -2.48
N PHE A 32 10.95 7.77 -2.59
CA PHE A 32 12.03 7.24 -3.44
C PHE A 32 11.56 6.89 -4.85
N MET A 33 10.28 6.56 -5.00
CA MET A 33 9.66 6.15 -6.25
C MET A 33 8.13 6.20 -6.12
N PRO A 34 7.41 6.38 -7.23
CA PRO A 34 5.97 6.18 -7.26
C PRO A 34 5.58 4.76 -6.82
N MET A 35 4.55 4.67 -5.99
CA MET A 35 4.02 3.43 -5.43
C MET A 35 2.64 3.18 -6.04
N TYR A 36 2.42 1.98 -6.57
CA TYR A 36 1.16 1.58 -7.20
C TYR A 36 0.57 0.32 -6.55
N PRO A 37 -0.76 0.14 -6.56
CA PRO A 37 -1.34 -1.14 -6.18
C PRO A 37 -0.92 -2.25 -7.15
N ALA A 38 -0.66 -3.45 -6.63
CA ALA A 38 -0.46 -4.62 -7.48
C ALA A 38 -1.72 -4.88 -8.32
N MET A 39 -1.54 -5.29 -9.58
CA MET A 39 -2.60 -5.53 -10.56
C MET A 39 -3.29 -4.29 -11.17
N LEU A 40 -2.89 -3.07 -10.82
CA LEU A 40 -3.20 -1.90 -11.66
C LEU A 40 -2.29 -1.96 -12.89
N SER A 41 -2.83 -2.55 -13.96
CA SER A 41 -2.18 -2.89 -15.23
C SER A 41 -1.89 -1.67 -16.09
N VAL A 42 -1.16 -0.70 -15.55
CA VAL A 42 -0.53 0.31 -16.42
C VAL A 42 0.60 -0.40 -17.16
N GLN A 43 0.29 -0.92 -18.35
CA GLN A 43 1.31 -1.39 -19.27
C GLN A 43 2.25 -0.20 -19.55
N ASN A 44 3.57 -0.45 -19.52
CA ASN A 44 4.60 0.55 -19.83
C ASN A 44 4.88 1.63 -18.75
N LEU A 45 4.78 1.30 -17.46
CA LEU A 45 5.37 2.18 -16.43
C LEU A 45 6.88 2.31 -16.63
N VAL A 46 7.37 3.56 -16.69
CA VAL A 46 8.80 3.86 -16.78
C VAL A 46 9.44 3.71 -15.39
N PRO A 47 10.47 2.87 -15.22
CA PRO A 47 11.19 2.77 -13.96
C PRO A 47 11.90 4.09 -13.57
N PRO A 48 12.05 4.40 -12.26
CA PRO A 48 11.77 3.53 -11.12
C PRO A 48 10.32 3.61 -10.63
N TYR A 49 9.75 2.47 -10.26
CA TYR A 49 8.44 2.38 -9.60
C TYR A 49 8.38 1.14 -8.69
N ALA A 50 7.41 1.13 -7.77
CA ALA A 50 7.11 -0.04 -6.98
C ALA A 50 5.63 -0.41 -7.02
N THR A 51 5.35 -1.71 -6.92
CA THR A 51 4.00 -2.25 -6.79
C THR A 51 3.81 -2.89 -5.43
N VAL A 52 2.68 -2.62 -4.80
CA VAL A 52 2.34 -3.06 -3.45
C VAL A 52 1.25 -4.12 -3.55
N LYS A 53 1.57 -5.35 -3.14
CA LYS A 53 0.60 -6.42 -2.96
C LYS A 53 0.32 -6.60 -1.48
N CYS A 54 -0.86 -6.15 -1.08
CA CYS A 54 -1.47 -6.37 0.23
C CYS A 54 -2.01 -7.80 0.33
N GLY A 55 -1.69 -8.48 1.43
CA GLY A 55 -2.25 -9.79 1.76
C GLY A 55 -3.61 -9.68 2.42
N GLU A 56 -4.14 -10.82 2.86
CA GLU A 56 -5.38 -10.84 3.64
C GLU A 56 -5.08 -10.44 5.10
N PRO A 57 -5.77 -9.42 5.66
CA PRO A 57 -5.61 -9.04 7.06
C PRO A 57 -6.06 -10.16 8.00
N SER A 58 -5.23 -10.47 8.99
CA SER A 58 -5.48 -11.47 10.03
C SER A 58 -5.68 -10.80 11.40
N PRO A 59 -6.64 -11.25 12.23
CA PRO A 59 -6.86 -10.67 13.54
C PRO A 59 -5.70 -10.99 14.48
N VAL A 60 -5.24 -10.00 15.24
CA VAL A 60 -4.20 -10.17 16.28
C VAL A 60 -4.82 -10.13 17.68
N ALA A 61 -5.88 -9.34 17.87
CA ALA A 61 -6.57 -9.21 19.15
C ALA A 61 -7.74 -10.20 19.28
N GLY A 62 -7.95 -10.72 20.49
CA GLY A 62 -9.09 -11.61 20.81
C GLY A 62 -10.43 -10.89 20.99
N ALA A 63 -10.43 -9.55 21.03
CA ALA A 63 -11.63 -8.73 21.11
C ALA A 63 -11.46 -7.48 20.24
N PHE A 64 -12.58 -7.01 19.71
CA PHE A 64 -12.63 -5.73 19.03
C PHE A 64 -12.87 -4.59 20.01
N CYS A 65 -12.46 -3.39 19.63
CA CYS A 65 -12.78 -2.17 20.34
C CYS A 65 -13.91 -1.43 19.60
N LEU A 66 -14.74 -0.73 20.36
CA LEU A 66 -15.83 0.08 19.84
C LEU A 66 -15.48 1.55 20.06
N ASP A 67 -15.64 2.37 19.02
CA ASP A 67 -15.53 3.82 19.20
C ASP A 67 -16.81 4.39 19.84
N GLU A 68 -16.80 5.70 20.13
CA GLU A 68 -17.95 6.42 20.71
C GLU A 68 -19.24 6.31 19.86
N LYS A 69 -19.10 5.99 18.56
CA LYS A 69 -20.20 5.80 17.61
C LYS A 69 -20.56 4.33 17.40
N GLN A 70 -20.04 3.43 18.24
CA GLN A 70 -20.22 1.97 18.13
C GLN A 70 -19.64 1.36 16.85
N ASN A 71 -18.68 2.01 16.19
CA ASN A 71 -17.95 1.39 15.09
C ASN A 71 -16.90 0.43 15.63
N GLN A 72 -16.87 -0.76 15.07
CA GLN A 72 -15.88 -1.77 15.40
C GLN A 72 -14.52 -1.46 14.77
N TYR A 73 -13.46 -1.56 15.55
CA TYR A 73 -12.10 -1.64 15.05
C TYR A 73 -11.29 -2.66 15.82
N GLN A 74 -10.37 -3.32 15.11
CA GLN A 74 -9.52 -4.35 15.68
C GLN A 74 -8.08 -4.16 15.22
N LEU A 75 -7.15 -4.65 16.04
CA LEU A 75 -5.75 -4.77 15.65
C LEU A 75 -5.61 -5.97 14.71
N VAL A 76 -5.08 -5.71 13.52
CA VAL A 76 -4.83 -6.72 12.50
C VAL A 76 -3.35 -6.78 12.15
N SER A 77 -2.93 -7.94 11.63
CA SER A 77 -1.64 -8.17 11.02
C SER A 77 -1.85 -8.49 9.55
N GLU A 78 -0.95 -8.02 8.69
CA GLU A 78 -1.02 -8.23 7.26
C GLU A 78 0.38 -8.49 6.69
N ASP A 79 0.48 -9.45 5.79
CA ASP A 79 1.71 -9.67 5.01
C ASP A 79 1.65 -8.82 3.73
N VAL A 80 2.64 -7.96 3.54
CA VAL A 80 2.73 -7.05 2.39
C VAL A 80 3.98 -7.39 1.58
N THR A 81 3.81 -7.51 0.27
CA THR A 81 4.91 -7.68 -0.66
C THR A 81 5.08 -6.43 -1.50
N ILE A 82 6.25 -5.81 -1.43
CA ILE A 82 6.64 -4.70 -2.28
C ILE A 82 7.61 -5.20 -3.33
N THR A 83 7.28 -4.95 -4.59
CA THR A 83 8.14 -5.26 -5.73
C THR A 83 8.61 -3.95 -6.35
N VAL A 84 9.92 -3.72 -6.32
CA VAL A 84 10.58 -2.52 -6.81
C VAL A 84 11.22 -2.81 -8.15
N THR A 85 10.98 -1.98 -9.16
CA THR A 85 11.59 -2.11 -10.50
C THR A 85 12.44 -0.88 -10.80
N GLY A 86 13.68 -1.09 -11.22
CA GLY A 86 14.59 -0.04 -11.72
C GLY A 86 15.53 0.59 -10.69
N LEU A 87 15.42 0.26 -9.40
CA LEU A 87 16.36 0.72 -8.38
C LEU A 87 17.50 -0.28 -8.14
N ARG A 88 18.69 0.27 -7.80
CA ARG A 88 19.84 -0.51 -7.31
C ARG A 88 19.67 -0.85 -5.82
N ASN A 89 20.40 -1.86 -5.35
CA ASN A 89 20.27 -2.36 -3.99
C ASN A 89 20.41 -1.27 -2.91
N ALA A 90 21.42 -0.40 -3.01
CA ALA A 90 21.65 0.69 -2.06
C ALA A 90 20.44 1.63 -1.92
N ALA A 91 19.79 2.00 -3.04
CA ALA A 91 18.61 2.86 -3.00
C ALA A 91 17.39 2.14 -2.38
N VAL A 92 17.30 0.81 -2.52
CA VAL A 92 16.25 0.02 -1.87
C VAL A 92 16.53 -0.13 -0.36
N GLU A 93 17.81 -0.20 0.06
CA GLU A 93 18.19 -0.16 1.47
C GLU A 93 17.85 1.19 2.12
N ASP A 94 18.06 2.29 1.40
CA ASP A 94 17.63 3.62 1.86
C ASP A 94 16.10 3.72 1.98
N PHE A 95 15.36 3.13 1.04
CA PHE A 95 13.90 3.01 1.16
C PHE A 95 13.48 2.16 2.37
N LEU A 96 14.17 1.05 2.67
CA LEU A 96 13.90 0.26 3.88
C LEU A 96 14.11 1.09 5.15
N ARG A 97 15.19 1.87 5.22
CA ARG A 97 15.44 2.78 6.34
C ARG A 97 14.34 3.82 6.46
N TYR A 98 13.91 4.40 5.36
CA TYR A 98 12.80 5.36 5.34
C TYR A 98 11.49 4.78 5.89
N VAL A 99 11.14 3.54 5.51
CA VAL A 99 9.97 2.84 6.07
C VAL A 99 10.16 2.61 7.57
N GLN A 100 11.36 2.20 8.00
CA GLN A 100 11.66 2.00 9.42
C GLN A 100 11.51 3.29 10.22
N ASP A 101 12.10 4.40 9.75
CA ASP A 101 12.02 5.71 10.39
C ASP A 101 10.58 6.20 10.48
N TYR A 102 9.77 5.96 9.43
CA TYR A 102 8.34 6.23 9.47
C TYR A 102 7.64 5.43 10.58
N THR A 103 7.89 4.12 10.68
CA THR A 103 7.24 3.25 11.68
C THR A 103 7.65 3.53 13.13
N LEU A 104 8.84 4.09 13.33
CA LEU A 104 9.34 4.49 14.65
C LEU A 104 8.86 5.89 15.08
N SER A 105 8.20 6.63 14.19
CA SER A 105 7.67 7.95 14.52
C SER A 105 6.39 7.87 15.37
N ASP A 106 6.18 8.85 16.25
CA ASP A 106 4.97 8.93 17.09
C ASP A 106 3.66 9.05 16.30
N LYS A 107 3.76 9.40 15.01
CA LYS A 107 2.62 9.59 14.10
C LYS A 107 2.43 8.40 13.16
N ALA A 108 3.15 7.31 13.36
CA ALA A 108 3.05 6.12 12.54
C ALA A 108 1.65 5.49 12.65
N GLU A 109 1.00 5.28 11.52
CA GLU A 109 -0.32 4.61 11.47
C GLU A 109 -0.21 3.09 11.34
N MET A 110 1.01 2.55 11.17
CA MET A 110 1.31 1.12 11.17
C MET A 110 2.66 0.84 11.85
N GLY A 111 2.81 -0.37 12.39
CA GLY A 111 4.08 -0.93 12.80
C GLY A 111 4.55 -2.03 11.85
N VAL A 112 5.86 -2.24 11.80
CA VAL A 112 6.49 -3.38 11.10
C VAL A 112 6.96 -4.38 12.16
N MET A 113 6.56 -5.64 11.99
CA MET A 113 6.77 -6.72 12.95
C MET A 113 7.92 -7.67 12.58
N ASN A 114 8.54 -7.48 11.41
CA ASN A 114 9.69 -8.27 10.96
C ASN A 114 10.85 -7.35 10.56
N ILE A 115 12.04 -7.92 10.39
CA ILE A 115 13.13 -7.21 9.72
C ILE A 115 13.07 -7.61 8.23
N PRO A 116 12.61 -6.72 7.34
CA PRO A 116 12.50 -7.02 5.92
C PRO A 116 13.87 -7.21 5.28
N VAL A 117 13.99 -8.18 4.39
CA VAL A 117 15.22 -8.48 3.63
C VAL A 117 14.94 -8.27 2.15
N ILE A 118 15.88 -7.61 1.47
CA ILE A 118 15.82 -7.38 0.02
C ILE A 118 16.18 -8.67 -0.69
N GLN A 119 15.33 -9.08 -1.63
CA GLN A 119 15.54 -10.25 -2.47
C GLN A 119 15.55 -9.85 -3.93
N ASP A 120 16.44 -10.46 -4.70
CA ASP A 120 16.49 -10.26 -6.15
C ASP A 120 15.43 -11.12 -6.82
N GLU A 121 14.56 -10.49 -7.60
CA GLU A 121 13.54 -11.20 -8.35
C GLU A 121 14.02 -11.42 -9.79
N ARG A 122 14.21 -12.69 -10.15
CA ARG A 122 14.60 -13.08 -11.51
C ARG A 122 13.35 -13.10 -12.39
N THR A 123 12.96 -11.94 -12.90
CA THR A 123 11.94 -11.84 -13.95
C THR A 123 12.60 -11.47 -15.27
N THR A 124 12.19 -12.12 -16.35
CA THR A 124 12.62 -11.76 -17.71
C THR A 124 11.87 -10.51 -18.17
N GLN A 125 12.60 -9.55 -18.71
CA GLN A 125 12.03 -8.48 -19.51
C GLN A 125 11.88 -9.01 -20.94
N ASN A 126 10.66 -9.44 -21.28
CA ASN A 126 10.41 -10.15 -22.53
C ASN A 126 10.73 -9.29 -23.76
N GLU A 127 10.65 -7.97 -23.64
CA GLU A 127 10.93 -7.03 -24.74
C GLU A 127 12.42 -6.95 -25.08
N LEU A 128 13.31 -7.22 -24.12
CA LEU A 128 14.77 -7.08 -24.28
C LEU A 128 15.53 -8.40 -24.05
N ASN A 129 14.81 -9.48 -23.68
CA ASN A 129 15.38 -10.78 -23.32
C ASN A 129 16.51 -10.69 -22.26
N ILE A 130 16.41 -9.71 -21.35
CA ILE A 130 17.34 -9.51 -20.22
C ILE A 130 16.63 -9.77 -18.89
N ILE A 131 17.38 -10.06 -17.83
CA ILE A 131 16.84 -10.11 -16.47
C ILE A 131 16.53 -8.68 -16.05
N ALA A 132 15.26 -8.40 -15.70
CA ALA A 132 14.84 -7.11 -15.19
C ALA A 132 15.47 -6.86 -13.82
N MET A 133 15.94 -5.63 -13.59
CA MET A 133 16.42 -5.20 -12.27
C MET A 133 15.23 -5.00 -11.32
N ARG A 134 14.75 -6.12 -10.77
CA ARG A 134 13.61 -6.17 -9.87
C ARG A 134 14.02 -6.69 -8.51
N LYS A 135 13.57 -6.00 -7.47
CA LYS A 135 13.80 -6.36 -6.07
C LYS A 135 12.46 -6.60 -5.40
N LYS A 136 12.44 -7.53 -4.46
CA LYS A 136 11.26 -7.92 -3.71
C LYS A 136 11.56 -7.80 -2.23
N VAL A 137 10.62 -7.21 -1.51
CA VAL A 137 10.70 -7.01 -0.07
C VAL A 137 9.40 -7.48 0.56
N LYS A 138 9.49 -8.28 1.63
CA LYS A 138 8.33 -8.78 2.37
C LYS A 138 8.27 -8.13 3.75
N PHE A 139 7.17 -7.45 4.01
CA PHE A 139 6.86 -6.86 5.30
C PHE A 139 5.74 -7.66 5.96
N LYS A 140 5.83 -7.75 7.27
CA LYS A 140 4.71 -8.14 8.13
C LYS A 140 4.36 -6.93 8.94
N VAL A 141 3.17 -6.36 8.72
CA VAL A 141 2.75 -5.11 9.37
C VAL A 141 1.58 -5.34 10.31
N ASN A 142 1.43 -4.46 11.29
CA ASN A 142 0.25 -4.38 12.13
C ASN A 142 -0.32 -2.96 12.17
N TYR A 143 -1.63 -2.86 12.26
CA TYR A 143 -2.33 -1.58 12.31
C TYR A 143 -3.76 -1.76 12.84
N TYR A 144 -4.36 -0.66 13.26
CA TYR A 144 -5.79 -0.59 13.53
C TYR A 144 -6.55 -0.27 12.26
N GLN A 145 -7.59 -1.03 11.94
CA GLN A 145 -8.37 -0.84 10.70
C GLN A 145 -8.95 0.58 10.57
N GLN A 146 -9.35 1.21 11.68
CA GLN A 146 -9.85 2.58 11.69
C GLN A 146 -8.81 3.60 11.18
N ARG A 147 -7.51 3.35 11.43
CA ARG A 147 -6.43 4.22 10.95
C ARG A 147 -6.29 4.15 9.43
N MET A 148 -6.43 2.96 8.84
CA MET A 148 -6.37 2.80 7.38
C MET A 148 -7.46 3.59 6.68
N ARG A 149 -8.69 3.58 7.23
CA ARG A 149 -9.80 4.39 6.74
C ARG A 149 -9.46 5.88 6.72
N ASN A 150 -8.87 6.40 7.80
CA ASN A 150 -8.53 7.82 7.89
C ASN A 150 -7.43 8.21 6.89
N VAL A 151 -6.40 7.36 6.73
CA VAL A 151 -5.33 7.56 5.74
C VAL A 151 -5.87 7.51 4.31
N ALA A 152 -6.74 6.54 3.99
CA ALA A 152 -7.37 6.42 2.69
C ALA A 152 -8.16 7.69 2.33
N ARG A 153 -8.99 8.19 3.24
CA ARG A 153 -9.75 9.43 3.03
C ARG A 153 -8.83 10.62 2.79
N ARG A 154 -7.78 10.77 3.59
CA ARG A 154 -6.80 11.84 3.41
C ARG A 154 -6.19 11.80 2.01
N LEU A 155 -5.83 10.61 1.53
CA LEU A 155 -5.25 10.44 0.20
C LEU A 155 -6.25 10.77 -0.90
N ILE A 156 -7.49 10.29 -0.80
CA ILE A 156 -8.57 10.59 -1.75
C ILE A 156 -8.83 12.09 -1.82
N THR A 157 -8.94 12.77 -0.67
CA THR A 157 -9.17 14.22 -0.62
C THR A 157 -7.96 15.03 -1.13
N SER A 158 -6.75 14.50 -1.01
CA SER A 158 -5.54 15.14 -1.56
C SER A 158 -5.33 14.88 -3.05
N ALA A 159 -5.98 13.86 -3.62
CA ALA A 159 -5.84 13.51 -5.01
C ALA A 159 -6.69 14.43 -5.90
N ILE A 160 -6.07 15.01 -6.92
CA ILE A 160 -6.80 15.70 -7.99
C ILE A 160 -7.09 14.65 -9.08
N PRO A 161 -8.35 14.30 -9.36
CA PRO A 161 -8.66 13.35 -10.41
C PRO A 161 -8.30 13.95 -11.78
N SER A 162 -7.33 13.34 -12.47
CA SER A 162 -7.04 13.66 -13.87
C SER A 162 -7.82 12.70 -14.77
N ILE A 163 -8.83 13.21 -15.48
CA ILE A 163 -9.56 12.44 -16.48
C ILE A 163 -8.75 12.44 -17.77
N TYR A 164 -8.25 11.27 -18.18
CA TYR A 164 -7.72 11.08 -19.53
C TYR A 164 -8.88 10.72 -20.45
N VAL A 165 -9.33 11.68 -21.25
CA VAL A 165 -10.26 11.39 -22.35
C VAL A 165 -9.42 10.75 -23.46
N GLU A 166 -9.57 9.44 -23.65
CA GLU A 166 -9.04 8.78 -24.84
C GLU A 166 -9.65 9.46 -26.09
N LYS A 167 -8.79 9.82 -27.04
CA LYS A 167 -9.20 10.39 -28.33
C LYS A 167 -9.63 9.31 -29.30
#